data_AF-A0A6M8VJ16-F1
#
_entry.id   AF-A0A6M8VJ16-F1
#
_cell.length_a   1.000
_cell.length_b   1.000
_cell.length_c   1.000
_cell.angle_alpha   90.00
_cell.angle_beta   90.00
_cell.angle_gamma   90.00
#
_symmetry.space_group_name_H-M   'P 1'
#
loop_
_entity.id
_entity.type
_entity.pdbx_description
1 polymer ?
#
loop_
_entity_poly.entity_id
_entity_poly.type
_entity_poly.pdbx_seq_one_letter_code
_entity_poly.pdbx_strand_id
1 'polypeptide(L)'
;MTETKTYTINQQIYHLKNKYTLKDWGRILKILSGLNTDDKNSIMLLLTDNRVEDLLGVILDRPVEGDIFEEDFNEVSRAINDFFTRKKSLMKNTTGSSIS
;
A
#
# COMPACT_ATOMS: atom_id res chain seq x y z
N MET A 1 20.73 7.07 6.64
CA MET A 1 20.40 6.03 5.64
C MET A 1 18.99 5.57 5.93
N THR A 2 18.04 5.74 5.01
CA THR A 2 16.70 5.15 5.17
C THR A 2 16.79 3.66 4.90
N GLU A 3 16.64 2.85 5.94
CA GLU A 3 16.50 1.40 5.84
C GLU A 3 15.35 1.09 4.87
N THR A 4 15.62 0.27 3.85
CA THR A 4 14.59 -0.13 2.89
C THR A 4 13.85 -1.30 3.51
N LYS A 5 12.60 -1.09 3.92
CA LYS A 5 11.77 -2.16 4.49
C LYS A 5 11.53 -3.25 3.44
N THR A 6 11.74 -4.49 3.84
CA THR A 6 11.51 -5.71 3.05
C THR A 6 10.20 -6.36 3.47
N TYR A 7 9.58 -7.10 2.56
CA TYR A 7 8.38 -7.90 2.81
C TYR A 7 8.54 -9.26 2.13
N THR A 8 8.17 -10.34 2.82
CA THR A 8 8.20 -11.68 2.24
C THR A 8 6.78 -12.13 1.95
N ILE A 9 6.43 -12.32 0.68
CA ILE A 9 5.09 -12.74 0.24
C ILE A 9 5.28 -13.91 -0.73
N ASN A 10 4.63 -15.05 -0.49
CA ASN A 10 4.80 -16.26 -1.28
C ASN A 10 6.29 -16.63 -1.47
N GLN A 11 7.04 -16.63 -0.36
CA GLN A 11 8.49 -16.92 -0.31
C GLN A 11 9.38 -15.98 -1.14
N GLN A 12 8.83 -14.88 -1.67
CA GLN A 12 9.56 -13.89 -2.45
C GLN A 12 9.72 -12.58 -1.68
N ILE A 13 10.86 -11.92 -1.91
CA ILE A 13 11.18 -10.64 -1.27
C ILE A 13 10.71 -9.48 -2.15
N TYR A 14 10.02 -8.53 -1.53
CA TYR A 14 9.51 -7.31 -2.15
C TYR A 14 9.88 -6.07 -1.33
N HIS A 15 9.83 -4.91 -1.98
CA HIS A 15 10.00 -3.61 -1.36
C HIS A 15 8.91 -2.64 -1.81
N LEU A 16 8.62 -1.63 -1.01
CA LEU A 16 7.79 -0.51 -1.47
C LEU A 16 8.52 0.29 -2.54
N LYS A 17 7.80 0.72 -3.58
CA LYS A 17 8.34 1.68 -4.56
C LYS A 17 8.85 2.93 -3.87
N ASN A 18 9.97 3.45 -4.35
CA ASN A 18 10.55 4.69 -3.86
C ASN A 18 9.81 5.94 -4.36
N LYS A 19 9.28 5.89 -5.59
CA LYS A 19 8.56 6.99 -6.25
C LYS A 19 7.29 6.45 -6.89
N TYR A 20 6.27 7.30 -6.94
CA TYR A 20 4.96 7.00 -7.50
C TYR A 20 4.62 8.10 -8.49
N THR A 21 4.23 7.73 -9.70
CA THR A 21 3.75 8.68 -10.70
C THR A 21 2.33 9.13 -10.37
N LEU A 22 1.86 10.21 -11.00
CA LEU A 22 0.44 10.62 -10.89
C LEU A 22 -0.51 9.52 -11.39
N LYS A 23 -0.07 8.71 -12.37
CA LYS A 23 -0.84 7.57 -12.86
C LYS A 23 -0.97 6.47 -11.80
N ASP A 24 0.10 6.19 -11.05
CA ASP A 24 0.06 5.23 -9.94
C ASP A 24 -0.92 5.71 -8.86
N TRP A 25 -0.89 7.00 -8.52
CA TRP A 25 -1.83 7.59 -7.58
C TRP A 25 -3.29 7.49 -8.04
N GLY A 26 -3.56 7.78 -9.30
CA GLY A 26 -4.91 7.61 -9.86
C GLY A 26 -5.40 6.17 -9.76
N ARG A 27 -4.52 5.18 -9.97
CA ARG A 27 -4.83 3.75 -9.80
C ARG A 27 -5.10 3.41 -8.33
N ILE A 28 -4.23 3.84 -7.42
CA ILE A 28 -4.40 3.63 -5.97
C ILE A 28 -5.75 4.19 -5.51
N LEU A 29 -6.07 5.44 -5.86
CA LEU A 29 -7.35 6.05 -5.49
C LEU A 29 -8.55 5.30 -6.07
N LYS A 30 -8.44 4.78 -7.29
CA LYS A 30 -9.48 3.96 -7.90
C LYS A 30 -9.68 2.62 -7.16
N ILE A 31 -8.59 1.94 -6.79
CA ILE A 31 -8.66 0.69 -6.01
C ILE A 31 -9.32 0.93 -4.64
N LEU A 32 -8.99 2.06 -4.00
CA LEU A 32 -9.55 2.46 -2.72
C LEU A 32 -10.96 3.06 -2.82
N SER A 33 -11.46 3.31 -4.03
CA SER A 33 -12.77 3.94 -4.20
C SER A 33 -13.88 3.03 -3.69
N GLY A 34 -14.83 3.63 -2.95
CA GLY A 34 -15.91 2.88 -2.28
C GLY A 34 -15.50 2.24 -0.94
N LEU A 35 -14.24 2.36 -0.52
CA LEU A 35 -13.84 1.97 0.84
C LEU A 35 -14.06 3.14 1.79
N ASN A 36 -14.73 2.87 2.92
CA ASN A 36 -14.77 3.85 4.01
C ASN A 36 -13.43 3.78 4.76
N THR A 37 -12.54 4.74 4.50
CA THR A 37 -11.20 4.79 5.07
C THR A 37 -11.16 5.08 6.58
N ASP A 38 -12.30 5.47 7.16
CA ASP A 38 -12.44 5.67 8.62
C ASP A 38 -12.73 4.35 9.35
N ASP A 39 -12.99 3.26 8.63
CA ASP A 39 -13.22 1.95 9.20
C ASP A 39 -11.89 1.23 9.49
N LYS A 40 -11.69 0.78 10.73
CA LYS A 40 -10.46 0.12 11.21
C LYS A 40 -10.15 -1.19 10.48
N ASN A 41 -11.12 -1.73 9.75
CA ASN A 41 -11.00 -2.96 8.97
C ASN A 41 -10.62 -2.72 7.50
N SER A 42 -9.96 -1.59 7.17
CA SER A 42 -9.67 -1.20 5.79
C SER A 42 -8.88 -2.24 4.99
N ILE A 43 -8.06 -3.07 5.66
CA ILE A 43 -7.36 -4.21 5.04
C ILE A 43 -8.32 -5.36 4.73
N MET A 44 -9.27 -5.66 5.62
CA MET A 44 -10.30 -6.68 5.38
C MET A 44 -11.21 -6.29 4.21
N LEU A 45 -11.49 -4.99 4.07
CA LEU A 45 -12.21 -4.40 2.94
C LEU A 45 -11.41 -4.42 1.63
N LEU A 46 -10.07 -4.45 1.70
CA LEU A 46 -9.24 -4.65 0.52
C LEU A 46 -9.21 -6.12 0.06
N LEU A 47 -9.45 -7.07 0.97
CA LEU A 47 -9.49 -8.50 0.63
C LEU A 47 -10.72 -8.86 -0.21
N THR A 48 -11.78 -8.05 -0.18
CA THR A 48 -12.94 -8.21 -1.08
C THR A 48 -12.58 -7.79 -2.51
N ASP A 49 -13.01 -8.57 -3.51
CA ASP A 49 -12.79 -8.32 -4.95
C ASP A 49 -11.31 -8.28 -5.41
N ASN A 50 -10.41 -9.02 -4.77
CA ASN A 50 -8.97 -9.08 -5.13
C ASN A 50 -8.24 -7.71 -5.13
N ARG A 51 -8.79 -6.70 -4.45
CA ARG A 51 -8.22 -5.33 -4.44
C ARG A 51 -6.86 -5.27 -3.76
N VAL A 52 -6.55 -6.21 -2.86
CA VAL A 52 -5.22 -6.37 -2.26
C VAL A 52 -4.16 -6.61 -3.33
N GLU A 53 -4.37 -7.56 -4.23
CA GLU A 53 -3.39 -7.90 -5.27
C GLU A 53 -3.16 -6.72 -6.22
N ASP A 54 -4.24 -6.06 -6.65
CA ASP A 54 -4.18 -4.84 -7.45
C ASP A 54 -3.38 -3.73 -6.75
N LEU A 55 -3.62 -3.54 -5.44
CA LEU A 55 -2.90 -2.54 -4.67
C LEU A 55 -1.41 -2.90 -4.57
N LEU A 56 -1.08 -4.15 -4.25
CA LEU A 56 0.30 -4.64 -4.16
C LEU A 56 1.04 -4.48 -5.49
N GLY A 57 0.38 -4.78 -6.61
CA GLY A 57 0.94 -4.58 -7.96
C GLY A 57 1.28 -3.12 -8.28
N VAL A 58 0.65 -2.16 -7.60
CA VAL A 58 0.97 -0.74 -7.74
C VAL A 58 2.01 -0.26 -6.72
N ILE A 59 1.98 -0.75 -5.48
CA ILE A 59 2.83 -0.22 -4.39
C ILE A 59 4.19 -0.91 -4.24
N LEU A 60 4.32 -2.16 -4.69
CA LEU A 60 5.57 -2.91 -4.63
C LEU A 60 6.46 -2.65 -5.85
N ASP A 61 7.76 -2.81 -5.68
CA ASP A 61 8.78 -2.66 -6.72
C ASP A 61 8.57 -3.56 -7.94
N ARG A 62 7.90 -4.70 -7.75
CA ARG A 62 7.46 -5.63 -8.80
C ARG A 62 6.11 -6.28 -8.46
N PRO A 63 5.37 -6.81 -9.45
CA PRO A 63 4.13 -7.55 -9.20
C PRO A 63 4.36 -8.74 -8.28
N VAL A 64 3.37 -9.07 -7.45
CA VAL A 64 3.40 -10.30 -6.65
C VAL A 64 3.27 -11.49 -7.59
N GLU A 65 4.18 -12.45 -7.46
CA GLU A 65 4.19 -13.69 -8.22
C GLU A 65 3.56 -14.82 -7.39
N GLY A 66 2.64 -15.56 -8.00
CA GLY A 66 1.90 -16.66 -7.38
C GLY A 66 0.75 -16.20 -6.47
N ASP A 67 0.14 -17.16 -5.78
CA ASP A 67 -1.01 -16.92 -4.92
C ASP A 67 -0.56 -16.40 -3.54
N ILE A 68 -1.36 -15.51 -2.95
CA ILE A 68 -1.17 -15.01 -1.59
C ILE A 68 -1.91 -15.93 -0.63
N PHE A 69 -1.19 -16.61 0.24
CA PHE A 69 -1.77 -17.51 1.23
C PHE A 69 -2.00 -16.81 2.57
N GLU A 70 -2.75 -17.44 3.47
CA GLU A 70 -3.07 -16.89 4.79
C GLU A 70 -1.80 -16.52 5.59
N GLU A 71 -0.72 -17.30 5.43
CA GLU A 71 0.58 -17.04 6.06
C GLU A 71 1.23 -15.71 5.63
N ASP A 72 0.92 -15.23 4.43
CA ASP A 72 1.43 -13.98 3.88
C ASP A 72 0.68 -12.74 4.40
N PHE A 73 -0.49 -12.92 5.03
CA PHE A 73 -1.38 -11.81 5.39
C PHE A 73 -0.71 -10.78 6.31
N ASN A 74 0.15 -11.22 7.22
CA ASN A 74 0.90 -10.33 8.10
C ASN A 74 1.86 -9.42 7.32
N GLU A 75 2.56 -9.99 6.34
CA GLU A 75 3.54 -9.28 5.52
C GLU A 75 2.85 -8.34 4.53
N VAL A 76 1.75 -8.78 3.92
CA VAL A 76 0.86 -7.95 3.09
C VAL A 76 0.31 -6.76 3.88
N SER A 77 -0.23 -7.03 5.08
CA SER A 77 -0.75 -6.00 5.98
C SER A 77 0.34 -5.00 6.35
N ARG A 78 1.56 -5.47 6.64
CA ARG A 78 2.71 -4.59 6.93
C ARG A 78 3.06 -3.70 5.74
N ALA A 79 3.11 -4.25 4.52
CA ALA A 79 3.42 -3.48 3.31
C ALA A 79 2.39 -2.37 3.05
N ILE A 80 1.11 -2.69 3.15
CA ILE A 80 0.01 -1.72 2.96
C ILE A 80 0.05 -0.63 4.04
N ASN A 81 0.21 -1.02 5.31
CA ASN A 81 0.28 -0.06 6.42
C ASN A 81 1.49 0.86 6.32
N ASP A 82 2.65 0.33 5.94
CA ASP A 82 3.86 1.13 5.73
C ASP A 82 3.70 2.10 4.56
N PHE A 83 3.07 1.68 3.47
CA PHE A 83 2.71 2.56 2.36
C PHE A 83 1.86 3.73 2.85
N PHE A 84 0.74 3.46 3.53
CA PHE A 84 -0.13 4.54 4.01
C PHE A 84 0.54 5.41 5.07
N THR A 85 1.35 4.85 5.96
CA THR A 85 2.08 5.61 6.98
C THR A 85 3.08 6.59 6.35
N ARG A 86 3.89 6.10 5.40
CA ARG A 86 4.84 6.93 4.65
C ARG A 86 4.14 8.05 3.89
N LYS A 87 2.97 7.78 3.32
CA LYS A 87 2.22 8.75 2.51
C LYS A 87 1.37 9.71 3.32
N LYS A 88 0.80 9.29 4.46
CA LYS A 88 0.13 10.18 5.42
C LYS A 88 1.09 11.25 5.94
N SER A 89 2.36 10.92 6.15
CA SER A 89 3.40 11.89 6.47
C SER A 89 3.59 12.94 5.35
N LEU A 90 3.59 12.51 4.08
CA LEU A 90 3.67 13.43 2.93
C LEU A 90 2.42 14.32 2.81
N MET A 91 1.23 13.76 3.03
CA MET A 91 -0.04 14.49 2.95
C MET A 91 -0.19 15.51 4.10
N LYS A 92 0.21 15.15 5.34
CA LYS A 92 0.21 16.08 6.48
C LYS A 92 1.14 17.29 6.26
N ASN A 93 2.25 17.10 5.56
CA ASN A 93 3.16 18.21 5.22
C ASN A 93 2.62 19.10 4.10
N THR A 94 1.57 18.67 3.38
CA THR A 94 0.95 19.49 2.32
C THR A 94 -0.17 20.36 2.90
N THR A 95 -0.87 19.90 3.94
CA THR A 95 -1.86 20.70 4.69
C THR A 95 -1.26 21.64 5.74
N GLY A 96 0.01 21.44 6.13
CA GLY A 96 0.74 22.33 7.06
C GLY A 96 1.45 23.52 6.41
N SER A 97 1.33 23.71 5.08
CA SER A 97 1.91 24.86 4.36
C SER A 97 0.86 25.82 3.80
N SER A 98 -0.34 25.83 4.37
CA SER A 98 -1.24 27.00 4.26
C SER A 98 -0.85 28.00 5.35
N ILE A 99 0.17 28.80 5.01
CA ILE A 99 0.43 30.22 5.33
C ILE A 99 0.01 30.74 6.72
N SER A 100 1.03 31.26 7.43
CA SER A 100 1.08 32.46 8.28
C SER A 100 -0.21 33.14 8.71
#